data_AF-A0A931PC55-F1
#
_entry.id   AF-A0A931PC55-F1
#
_cell.length_a   1.000
_cell.length_b   1.000
_cell.length_c   1.000
_cell.angle_alpha   90.00
_cell.angle_beta   90.00
_cell.angle_gamma   90.00
#
_symmetry.space_group_name_H-M   'P 1'
#
loop_
_entity.id
_entity.type
_entity.pdbx_description
1 polymer ?
#
loop_
_entity_poly.entity_id
_entity_poly.type
_entity_poly.pdbx_seq_one_letter_code
_entity_poly.pdbx_strand_id
1 'polypeptide(L)'
;MLCVRECPDWCIEIDSHVQTLPAAEPRGRDRTVNVLDRFAVDFGLCMYCGICVEVCPFDALHWSPVAAYAASGPVDLVHEADRLAGWEATVPEPAPLDPAAEVEPDHVRRGASGAGNRPGRGRVPRP
;
A
#
# COMPACT_ATOMS: atom_id res chain seq x y z
N MET A 1 5.58 -3.21 -1.08
CA MET A 1 6.14 -2.04 -1.79
C MET A 1 5.97 -2.19 -3.31
N LEU A 2 4.73 -2.31 -3.81
CA LEU A 2 4.43 -2.37 -5.25
C LEU A 2 4.11 -0.96 -5.81
N CYS A 3 3.25 -0.23 -5.11
CA CYS A 3 2.81 1.13 -5.47
C CYS A 3 3.97 2.09 -5.82
N VAL A 4 5.01 2.16 -4.98
CA VAL A 4 6.19 3.02 -5.25
C VAL A 4 6.97 2.63 -6.50
N ARG A 5 6.97 1.34 -6.87
CA ARG A 5 7.71 0.85 -8.04
C ARG A 5 6.93 1.03 -9.33
N GLU A 6 5.61 0.97 -9.25
CA GLU A 6 4.71 1.09 -10.40
C GLU A 6 4.27 2.54 -10.66
N CYS A 7 4.47 3.44 -9.70
CA CYS A 7 4.17 4.86 -9.89
C CYS A 7 4.97 5.42 -11.09
N PRO A 8 4.32 5.97 -12.12
CA PRO A 8 5.01 6.48 -13.31
C PRO A 8 5.82 7.76 -13.03
N ASP A 9 5.39 8.57 -12.06
CA ASP A 9 6.01 9.84 -11.70
C ASP A 9 7.00 9.72 -10.52
N TRP A 10 7.05 8.55 -9.88
CA TRP A 10 7.76 8.31 -8.62
C TRP A 10 7.39 9.29 -7.49
N CYS A 11 6.11 9.68 -7.42
CA CYS A 11 5.61 10.62 -6.41
C CYS A 11 5.39 10.01 -5.01
N ILE A 12 5.72 8.74 -4.79
CA ILE A 12 5.51 8.04 -3.51
C ILE A 12 6.86 7.71 -2.87
N GLU A 13 7.02 8.01 -1.59
CA GLU A 13 8.17 7.60 -0.78
C GLU A 13 7.74 6.54 0.26
N ILE A 14 8.49 5.44 0.36
CA ILE A 14 8.24 4.37 1.33
C ILE A 14 9.55 3.95 1.96
N ASP A 15 9.62 4.11 3.28
CA ASP A 15 10.67 3.53 4.10
C ASP A 15 10.09 2.39 4.95
N SER A 16 10.85 1.32 5.07
CA SER A 16 10.46 0.16 5.88
C SER A 16 11.68 -0.59 6.36
N HIS A 17 11.58 -1.16 7.56
CA HIS A 17 12.55 -2.10 8.08
C HIS A 17 11.93 -3.48 8.26
N VAL A 18 12.80 -4.47 8.39
CA VAL A 18 12.43 -5.84 8.63
C VAL A 18 12.51 -6.10 10.13
N GLN A 19 11.39 -6.50 10.73
CA GLN A 19 11.31 -6.87 12.15
C GLN A 19 11.05 -8.37 12.28
N THR A 20 11.81 -9.04 13.15
CA THR A 20 11.53 -10.43 13.53
C THR A 20 10.67 -10.42 14.79
N LEU A 21 9.48 -10.98 14.68
CA LEU A 21 8.56 -11.17 15.79
C LEU A 21 8.71 -12.60 16.33
N PRO A 22 8.70 -12.78 17.65
CA PRO A 22 8.79 -14.09 18.26
C PRO A 22 7.59 -14.95 17.88
N ALA A 23 7.79 -16.27 17.88
CA ALA A 23 6.72 -17.23 17.73
C ALA A 23 5.60 -16.99 18.75
N ALA A 24 4.35 -16.90 18.27
CA ALA A 24 3.18 -16.74 19.13
C ALA A 24 2.89 -17.98 19.99
N GLU A 25 3.34 -19.16 19.54
CA GLU A 25 3.18 -20.42 20.23
C GLU A 25 4.55 -21.03 20.57
N PRO A 26 4.65 -21.85 21.65
CA PRO A 26 5.93 -22.41 22.11
C PRO A 26 6.68 -23.28 21.09
N ARG A 27 5.99 -23.84 20.09
CA ARG A 27 6.57 -24.61 18.98
C ARG A 27 6.51 -23.89 17.63
N GLY A 28 6.09 -22.63 17.62
CA GLY A 28 6.02 -21.82 16.42
C GLY A 28 7.40 -21.41 15.93
N ARG A 29 7.46 -20.98 14.68
CA ARG A 29 8.65 -20.35 14.09
C ARG A 29 8.51 -18.83 14.20
N ASP A 30 9.61 -18.15 14.53
CA ASP A 30 9.70 -16.70 14.45
C ASP A 30 9.34 -16.21 13.05
N ARG A 31 8.56 -15.13 13.00
CA ARG A 31 8.08 -14.56 11.74
C ARG A 31 8.77 -13.25 11.48
N THR A 32 9.16 -13.05 10.23
CA THR A 32 9.73 -11.80 9.77
C THR A 32 8.63 -11.00 9.09
N VAL A 33 8.44 -9.76 9.53
CA VAL A 33 7.44 -8.82 8.98
C VAL A 33 8.15 -7.55 8.50
N ASN A 34 7.59 -6.91 7.49
CA ASN A 34 8.02 -5.57 7.09
C ASN A 34 7.21 -4.56 7.89
N VAL A 35 7.89 -3.69 8.63
CA VAL A 35 7.28 -2.60 9.38
C VAL A 35 7.46 -1.33 8.56
N LEU A 36 6.37 -0.61 8.35
CA LEU A 36 6.35 0.66 7.64
C LEU A 36 6.89 1.76 8.56
N ASP A 37 7.95 2.44 8.14
CA ASP A 37 8.57 3.54 8.90
C ASP A 37 8.07 4.89 8.41
N ARG A 38 7.94 5.07 7.10
CA ARG A 38 7.43 6.29 6.47
C ARG A 38 6.64 5.97 5.22
N PHE A 39 5.57 6.72 5.02
CA PHE A 39 4.81 6.73 3.77
C PHE A 39 4.42 8.17 3.46
N ALA A 40 4.83 8.66 2.30
CA ALA A 40 4.51 10.00 1.84
C ALA A 40 4.13 10.01 0.36
N VAL A 41 3.22 10.92 -0.01
CA VAL A 41 2.82 11.16 -1.41
C VAL A 41 3.03 12.63 -1.72
N ASP A 42 3.77 12.93 -2.79
CA ASP A 42 3.96 14.27 -3.32
C ASP A 42 2.88 14.57 -4.37
N PHE A 43 1.88 15.36 -3.99
CA PHE A 43 0.80 15.79 -4.89
C PHE A 43 1.21 16.87 -5.89
N GLY A 44 2.41 17.46 -5.75
CA GLY A 44 3.02 18.31 -6.77
C GLY A 44 3.58 17.52 -7.95
N LEU A 45 3.87 16.23 -7.76
CA LEU A 45 4.35 15.31 -8.80
C LEU A 45 3.29 14.33 -9.29
N CYS A 46 2.32 13.97 -8.44
CA CYS A 46 1.29 12.99 -8.77
C CYS A 46 0.44 13.39 -9.97
N MET A 47 0.38 12.56 -11.02
CA MET A 47 -0.54 12.76 -12.15
C MET A 47 -1.95 12.17 -11.97
N TYR A 48 -2.25 11.62 -10.79
CA TYR A 48 -3.55 11.00 -10.46
C TYR A 48 -3.95 9.82 -11.35
N CYS A 49 -2.98 9.00 -11.78
CA CYS A 49 -3.22 7.85 -12.66
C CYS A 49 -3.96 6.66 -11.99
N GLY A 50 -4.00 6.59 -10.65
CA GLY A 50 -4.69 5.52 -9.91
C GLY A 50 -3.94 4.19 -9.82
N ILE A 51 -2.81 4.02 -10.50
CA ILE A 51 -2.04 2.77 -10.53
C ILE A 51 -1.65 2.28 -9.12
N CYS A 52 -1.29 3.20 -8.22
CA CYS A 52 -0.91 2.87 -6.85
C CYS A 52 -2.05 2.21 -6.04
N VAL A 53 -3.30 2.55 -6.32
CA VAL A 53 -4.51 1.94 -5.73
C VAL A 53 -4.67 0.52 -6.27
N GLU A 54 -4.69 0.38 -7.60
CA GLU A 54 -4.94 -0.91 -8.28
C GLU A 54 -3.90 -1.99 -7.96
N VAL A 55 -2.62 -1.60 -7.83
CA VAL A 55 -1.54 -2.57 -7.57
C VAL A 55 -1.33 -2.84 -6.09
N CYS A 56 -2.07 -2.18 -5.21
CA CYS A 56 -1.93 -2.36 -3.77
C CYS A 56 -2.39 -3.77 -3.37
N PRO A 57 -1.51 -4.65 -2.88
CA PRO A 57 -1.89 -6.02 -2.55
C PRO A 57 -2.68 -6.14 -1.24
N PHE A 58 -2.86 -5.03 -0.53
CA PHE A 58 -3.48 -4.98 0.79
C PHE A 58 -4.71 -4.07 0.81
N ASP A 59 -5.11 -3.52 -0.34
CA ASP A 59 -6.18 -2.51 -0.43
C ASP A 59 -6.00 -1.39 0.60
N ALA A 60 -4.75 -0.94 0.78
CA ALA A 60 -4.39 0.09 1.76
C ALA A 60 -4.52 1.53 1.20
N LEU A 61 -4.73 1.68 -0.10
CA LEU A 61 -4.78 2.99 -0.77
C LEU A 61 -6.09 3.13 -1.52
N HIS A 62 -6.74 4.27 -1.39
CA HIS A 62 -8.03 4.57 -2.01
C HIS A 62 -8.11 6.04 -2.41
N TRP A 63 -8.99 6.34 -3.37
CA TRP A 63 -9.34 7.71 -3.67
C TRP A 63 -10.36 8.24 -2.66
N SER A 64 -10.01 9.35 -2.01
CA SER A 64 -10.96 10.14 -1.24
C SER A 64 -11.82 10.99 -2.19
N PRO A 65 -13.13 11.15 -1.93
CA PRO A 65 -13.98 12.07 -2.68
C PRO A 65 -13.64 13.54 -2.42
N VAL A 66 -12.75 13.85 -1.46
CA VAL A 66 -12.34 15.21 -1.15
C VAL A 66 -11.22 15.65 -2.10
N ALA A 67 -11.56 16.53 -3.05
CA ALA A 67 -10.65 16.97 -4.12
C ALA A 67 -9.99 18.34 -3.86
N ALA A 68 -9.62 18.64 -2.61
CA ALA A 68 -8.99 19.93 -2.26
C ALA A 68 -7.56 19.74 -1.73
N TYR A 69 -6.59 19.77 -2.65
CA TYR A 69 -5.14 19.71 -2.35
C TYR A 69 -4.45 21.08 -2.48
N ALA A 70 -5.23 22.17 -2.52
CA ALA A 70 -4.67 23.51 -2.69
C ALA A 70 -3.73 23.84 -1.53
N ALA A 71 -2.49 24.16 -1.88
CA ALA A 71 -1.41 24.42 -0.95
C ALA A 71 -0.64 25.67 -1.39
N SER A 72 -0.04 26.36 -0.43
CA SER A 72 0.70 27.61 -0.66
C SER A 72 2.08 27.40 -1.27
N GLY A 73 2.66 26.21 -1.11
CA GLY A 73 3.96 25.88 -1.67
C GLY A 73 4.18 24.39 -1.90
N PRO A 74 5.26 24.01 -2.59
CA PRO A 74 5.54 22.61 -2.94
C PRO A 74 5.67 21.69 -1.73
N VAL A 75 6.27 22.18 -0.65
CA VAL A 75 6.42 21.41 0.60
C VAL A 75 5.08 21.06 1.24
N ASP A 76 4.06 21.90 1.03
CA ASP A 76 2.72 21.68 1.58
C ASP A 76 1.91 20.65 0.78
N LEU A 77 2.39 20.27 -0.42
CA LEU A 77 1.82 19.24 -1.30
C LEU A 77 2.37 17.84 -1.01
N VAL A 78 3.43 17.72 -0.21
CA VAL A 78 3.90 16.44 0.30
C VAL A 78 3.04 16.06 1.51
N HIS A 79 2.38 14.92 1.44
CA HIS A 79 1.47 14.46 2.47
C HIS A 79 1.98 13.15 3.07
N GLU A 80 2.32 13.22 4.36
CA GLU A 80 2.70 12.06 5.16
C GLU A 80 1.48 11.20 5.51
N ALA A 81 1.72 9.96 5.95
CA ALA A 81 0.72 8.96 6.28
C ALA A 81 -0.42 9.49 7.17
N ASP A 82 -0.10 10.26 8.22
CA ASP A 82 -1.10 10.79 9.15
C ASP A 82 -2.08 11.75 8.46
N ARG A 83 -1.58 12.58 7.53
CA ARG A 83 -2.43 13.51 6.77
C ARG A 83 -3.34 12.76 5.81
N LEU A 84 -2.83 11.70 5.18
CA LEU A 84 -3.59 10.85 4.26
C LEU A 84 -4.67 10.05 5.00
N ALA A 85 -4.32 9.48 6.16
CA ALA A 85 -5.25 8.75 7.01
C ALA A 85 -6.41 9.62 7.51
N GLY A 86 -6.19 10.93 7.69
CA GLY A 86 -7.25 11.89 7.99
C GLY A 86 -8.39 11.93 6.96
N TRP A 87 -8.16 11.46 5.73
CA TRP A 87 -9.19 11.37 4.69
C TRP A 87 -9.81 9.98 4.54
N GLU A 88 -9.30 8.96 5.22
CA GLU A 88 -9.82 7.59 5.14
C GLU A 88 -11.32 7.54 5.48
N ALA A 89 -11.74 8.29 6.50
CA ALA A 89 -13.14 8.38 6.92
C ALA A 89 -14.10 8.93 5.84
N THR A 90 -13.57 9.54 4.78
CA THR A 90 -14.37 10.06 3.66
C THR A 90 -14.54 9.05 2.53
N VAL A 91 -13.78 7.96 2.54
CA VAL A 91 -13.84 6.92 1.51
C VAL A 91 -15.16 6.14 1.70
N PRO A 92 -16.04 6.10 0.67
CA PRO A 92 -17.27 5.33 0.77
C PRO A 92 -16.96 3.84 0.86
N GLU A 93 -17.80 3.11 1.60
CA GLU A 93 -17.70 1.66 1.65
C GLU A 93 -17.90 1.06 0.24
N PRO A 94 -17.12 0.04 -0.15
CA PRO A 94 -17.29 -0.63 -1.43
C PRO A 94 -18.74 -1.14 -1.58
N ALA A 95 -19.28 -1.07 -2.79
CA ALA A 95 -20.59 -1.63 -3.07
C ALA A 95 -20.61 -3.14 -2.73
N PRO A 96 -21.70 -3.66 -2.15
CA PRO A 96 -21.81 -5.08 -1.87
C PRO A 96 -21.69 -5.89 -3.15
N LEU A 97 -20.98 -7.01 -3.07
CA LEU A 97 -20.85 -7.94 -4.19
C LEU A 97 -22.23 -8.44 -4.61
N ASP A 98 -22.49 -8.48 -5.92
CA ASP A 98 -23.73 -9.03 -6.45
C ASP A 98 -23.82 -10.52 -6.10
N PRO A 99 -24.88 -10.99 -5.41
CA PRO A 99 -25.04 -12.39 -5.08
C PRO A 99 -25.17 -13.30 -6.30
N ALA A 100 -25.49 -12.76 -7.48
CA ALA A 100 -25.54 -13.49 -8.75
C ALA A 100 -24.21 -13.46 -9.52
N ALA A 101 -23.18 -12.76 -9.06
CA ALA A 101 -21.87 -12.76 -9.69
C ALA A 101 -21.20 -14.14 -9.50
N GLU A 102 -20.81 -14.77 -10.61
CA GLU A 102 -19.97 -15.96 -10.58
C GLU A 102 -18.58 -15.58 -10.04
N VAL A 103 -18.15 -16.22 -8.96
CA VAL A 103 -16.81 -15.98 -8.40
C VAL A 103 -15.80 -16.70 -9.29
N GLU A 104 -15.12 -15.95 -10.16
CA GLU A 104 -13.98 -16.51 -10.89
C GLU A 104 -12.90 -16.97 -9.89
N PRO A 105 -12.36 -18.19 -10.05
CA PRO A 105 -11.51 -18.84 -9.03
C PRO A 105 -10.14 -18.17 -8.83
N ASP A 106 -9.75 -17.22 -9.66
CA ASP A 106 -8.42 -16.58 -9.61
C ASP A 106 -8.30 -15.55 -8.48
N HIS A 107 -9.39 -14.87 -8.11
CA HIS A 107 -9.37 -13.82 -7.09
C HIS A 107 -9.33 -14.37 -5.65
N VAL A 108 -9.76 -15.63 -5.44
CA VAL A 108 -9.71 -16.31 -4.14
C VAL A 108 -8.28 -16.62 -3.71
N ARG A 109 -7.34 -16.80 -4.66
CA ARG A 109 -5.95 -17.13 -4.34
C ARG A 109 -5.13 -15.94 -3.83
N ARG A 110 -5.52 -14.71 -4.17
CA ARG A 110 -4.84 -13.49 -3.68
C ARG A 110 -5.24 -13.10 -2.25
N GLY A 111 -6.50 -13.33 -1.87
CA GLY A 111 -6.99 -13.06 -0.51
C GLY A 111 -6.63 -14.13 0.53
N ALA A 112 -6.28 -15.36 0.09
CA ALA A 112 -6.02 -16.50 0.98
C ALA A 112 -4.56 -16.97 1.02
N SER A 113 -3.62 -16.32 0.32
CA SER A 113 -2.20 -16.67 0.42
C SER A 113 -1.57 -16.06 1.67
N GLY A 114 -1.76 -16.74 2.80
CA GLY A 114 -0.89 -16.57 3.96
C GLY A 114 0.59 -16.68 3.57
N ALA A 115 1.42 -15.87 4.24
CA ALA A 115 2.86 -16.05 4.45
C ALA A 115 3.57 -17.08 3.53
N GLY A 116 3.69 -16.75 2.24
CA GLY A 116 4.51 -17.51 1.31
C GLY A 116 5.97 -17.09 1.42
N ASN A 117 6.77 -17.89 2.13
CA ASN A 117 8.24 -17.76 2.19
C ASN A 117 8.85 -17.81 0.77
N ARG A 118 9.11 -16.64 0.18
CA ARG A 118 9.87 -16.51 -1.07
C ARG A 118 11.35 -16.34 -0.70
N PRO A 119 12.25 -17.26 -1.06
CA PRO A 119 13.67 -17.13 -0.73
C PRO A 119 14.22 -15.84 -1.32
N GLY A 120 14.89 -15.05 -0.47
CA GLY A 120 15.37 -13.71 -0.79
C GLY A 120 16.28 -13.71 -2.01
N ARG A 121 15.87 -13.00 -3.07
CA ARG A 121 16.81 -12.59 -4.13
C ARG A 121 17.67 -11.48 -3.54
N GLY A 122 18.97 -11.76 -3.44
CA GLY A 122 19.98 -10.79 -2.99
C GLY A 122 19.85 -9.48 -3.75
N ARG A 123 19.99 -8.37 -3.01
CA ARG A 123 19.94 -7.01 -3.56
C ARG A 123 21.23 -6.80 -4.35
N VAL A 124 21.13 -6.71 -5.68
CA VAL A 124 22.22 -6.18 -6.50
C VAL A 124 22.25 -4.66 -6.27
N PRO A 125 23.35 -4.07 -5.79
CA PRO A 125 23.46 -2.62 -5.70
C PRO A 125 23.41 -2.02 -7.10
N ARG A 126 22.62 -0.95 -7.28
CA ARG A 126 22.65 -0.13 -8.49
C ARG A 126 23.93 0.71 -8.48
N PRO A 127 24.53 1.00 -9.65
CA PRO A 127 25.74 1.82 -9.76
C PRO A 127 25.51 3.25 -9.28
#